data_AF-A0AB35KZW2-F1
#
_entry.id   AF-A0AB35KZW2-F1
#
_cell.length_a   1.000
_cell.length_b   1.000
_cell.length_c   1.000
_cell.angle_alpha   90.00
_cell.angle_beta   90.00
_cell.angle_gamma   90.00
#
_symmetry.space_group_name_H-M   'P 1'
#
loop_
_entity.id
_entity.type
_entity.pdbx_description
1 polymer ?
#
loop_
_entity_poly.entity_id
_entity_poly.type
_entity_poly.pdbx_seq_one_letter_code
_entity_poly.pdbx_strand_id
1 'polypeptide(L)' 'MTLIMVTHEMRFAREVGNKLVFMHHGKVHEIGDPKALFAAPQTEELRNFIGSVNL' A
#
# COMPACT_ATOMS: atom_id res chain seq x y z
N MET A 1 -20.89 0.05 7.81
CA MET A 1 -20.16 1.34 7.73
C MET A 1 -18.96 1.13 6.84
N THR A 2 -18.62 2.11 5.98
CA THR A 2 -17.50 2.03 5.03
C THR A 2 -16.63 3.25 5.20
N LEU A 3 -15.31 3.05 5.28
CA LEU A 3 -14.31 4.10 5.42
C LEU A 3 -13.31 4.00 4.27
N ILE A 4 -13.00 5.15 3.67
CA ILE A 4 -11.90 5.31 2.73
C ILE A 4 -11.00 6.39 3.30
N MET A 5 -9.69 6.14 3.27
CA MET A 5 -8.70 7.01 3.89
C MET A 5 -7.41 6.97 3.09
N VAL A 6 -6.74 8.12 3.02
CA VAL A 6 -5.43 8.29 2.40
C VAL A 6 -4.44 8.66 3.49
N THR A 7 -3.26 8.03 3.49
CA THR A 7 -2.25 8.24 4.53
C THR A 7 -0.83 8.04 3.98
N HIS A 8 0.13 8.73 4.59
CA HIS A 8 1.55 8.48 4.42
C HIS A 8 2.14 7.61 5.54
N GLU A 9 1.34 7.26 6.55
CA GLU A 9 1.76 6.41 7.66
C GLU A 9 1.64 4.93 7.28
N MET A 10 2.72 4.35 6.74
CA MET A 10 2.72 2.99 6.18
C MET A 10 2.44 1.91 7.22
N ARG A 11 2.94 2.06 8.45
CA ARG A 11 2.65 1.12 9.54
C ARG A 11 1.15 1.06 9.82
N PHE A 12 0.49 2.21 9.78
CA PHE A 12 -0.96 2.28 9.97
C PHE A 12 -1.70 1.71 8.75
N ALA A 13 -1.26 2.01 7.52
CA ALA A 13 -1.83 1.44 6.30
C ALA A 13 -1.71 -0.10 6.23
N ARG A 14 -0.67 -0.68 6.85
CA ARG A 14 -0.47 -2.13 6.94
C ARG A 14 -1.39 -2.78 7.98
N GLU A 15 -1.61 -2.12 9.12
CA GLU A 15 -2.37 -2.70 10.23
C GLU A 15 -3.89 -2.42 10.12
N VAL A 16 -4.29 -1.40 9.38
CA VAL A 16 -5.68 -0.91 9.36
C VAL A 16 -6.29 -1.01 7.97
N GLY A 17 -7.43 -1.69 7.91
CA GLY A 17 -8.24 -1.85 6.70
C GLY A 17 -8.16 -3.26 6.12
N ASN A 18 -9.11 -3.56 5.23
CA ASN A 18 -9.25 -4.86 4.58
C ASN A 18 -8.68 -4.87 3.15
N LYS A 19 -8.38 -3.68 2.61
CA LYS A 19 -7.88 -3.47 1.25
C LYS A 19 -7.02 -2.22 1.21
N LEU A 20 -5.80 -2.37 0.72
CA LEU A 20 -4.87 -1.28 0.41
C LEU A 20 -4.89 -1.02 -1.10
N VAL A 21 -4.79 0.24 -1.47
CA VAL A 21 -4.65 0.69 -2.86
C VAL A 21 -3.38 1.52 -2.94
N PHE A 22 -2.40 1.06 -3.71
CA PHE A 22 -1.19 1.82 -3.99
C PHE A 22 -1.33 2.54 -5.34
N MET A 23 -1.09 3.85 -5.32
CA MET A 23 -1.19 4.71 -6.49
C MET A 23 0.11 5.48 -6.71
N HIS A 24 0.52 5.60 -7.97
CA HIS A 24 1.68 6.38 -8.39
C HIS A 24 1.40 7.01 -9.76
N HIS A 25 1.79 8.27 -9.97
CA HIS A 25 1.52 9.03 -11.21
C HIS A 25 0.08 8.94 -11.74
N GLY A 26 -0.91 9.02 -10.84
CA GLY A 26 -2.33 8.98 -11.21
C GLY A 26 -2.84 7.61 -11.66
N LYS A 27 -2.05 6.54 -11.49
CA LYS A 27 -2.44 5.16 -11.79
C LYS A 27 -2.47 4.34 -10.53
N VAL A 28 -3.37 3.37 -10.48
CA VAL A 28 -3.37 2.31 -9.47
C VAL A 28 -2.41 1.23 -9.93
N HIS A 29 -1.38 0.95 -9.13
CA HIS A 29 -0.39 -0.08 -9.44
C HIS A 29 -0.73 -1.40 -8.77
N GLU A 30 -1.13 -1.37 -7.49
CA GLU A 30 -1.54 -2.58 -6.76
C GLU A 30 -2.75 -2.34 -5.87
N ILE A 31 -3.59 -3.36 -5.76
CA ILE A 31 -4.72 -3.43 -4.85
C ILE A 31 -4.74 -4.81 -4.21
N GLY A 32 -4.91 -4.89 -2.89
CA GLY A 32 -4.91 -6.17 -2.21
C GLY A 32 -4.97 -6.07 -0.69
N ASP A 33 -4.78 -7.21 -0.05
CA ASP A 33 -4.57 -7.25 1.39
C ASP A 33 -3.29 -6.48 1.76
N PRO A 34 -3.34 -5.54 2.72
CA PRO A 34 -2.17 -4.76 3.08
C PRO A 34 -0.97 -5.63 3.45
N LYS A 35 -1.15 -6.66 4.30
CA LYS A 35 -0.03 -7.49 4.77
C LYS A 35 0.62 -8.26 3.62
N ALA A 36 -0.18 -8.79 2.71
CA ALA A 36 0.32 -9.47 1.51
C ALA A 36 1.09 -8.52 0.58
N LEU A 37 0.54 -7.32 0.33
CA LEU A 37 1.18 -6.31 -0.52
C LEU A 37 2.52 -5.82 0.04
N PHE A 38 2.61 -5.63 1.36
CA PHE A 38 3.86 -5.23 2.01
C PHE A 38 4.88 -6.38 2.08
N ALA A 39 4.44 -7.63 2.26
CA ALA A 39 5.34 -8.79 2.34
C ALA A 39 5.86 -9.27 0.98
N ALA A 40 5.02 -9.18 -0.06
CA ALA A 40 5.33 -9.67 -1.39
C ALA A 40 4.75 -8.74 -2.48
N PRO A 41 5.27 -7.50 -2.61
CA PRO A 41 4.82 -6.57 -3.64
C PRO A 41 5.05 -7.13 -5.05
N GLN A 42 4.05 -7.02 -5.91
CA GLN A 42 4.04 -7.63 -7.25
C GLN A 42 4.59 -6.71 -8.35
N THR A 43 4.45 -5.40 -8.17
CA THR A 43 4.89 -4.35 -9.10
C THR A 43 6.23 -3.77 -8.69
N GLU A 44 6.97 -3.28 -9.68
CA GLU A 44 8.24 -2.61 -9.44
C GLU A 44 8.04 -1.28 -8.71
N GLU A 45 6.94 -0.56 -8.98
CA GLU A 45 6.65 0.71 -8.32
C GLU A 45 6.39 0.53 -6.83
N LEU A 46 5.61 -0.49 -6.42
CA LEU A 46 5.39 -0.75 -5.00
C LEU A 46 6.66 -1.26 -4.31
N ARG A 47 7.47 -2.09 -4.98
CA ARG A 47 8.78 -2.53 -4.46
C ARG A 47 9.70 -1.35 -4.21
N ASN A 48 9.83 -0.46 -5.19
CA ASN A 48 10.68 0.73 -5.08
C ASN A 48 10.17 1.68 -4.00
N PHE A 49 8.85 1.86 -3.92
CA PHE A 49 8.22 2.64 -2.86
C PHE A 49 8.54 2.06 -1.48
N ILE A 50 8.23 0.78 -1.22
CA ILE A 50 8.50 0.12 0.06
C ILE A 50 10.00 0.15 0.40
N GLY A 51 10.89 -0.02 -0.58
CA GLY A 51 12.33 0.07 -0.35
C GLY A 51 12.81 1.48 0.02
N SER A 52 12.09 2.52 -0.42
CA SER A 52 12.40 3.93 -0.11
C SER A 52 11.87 4.40 1.24
N VAL A 53 10.75 3.82 1.70
CA VAL A 53 10.23 4.06 3.05
C VAL A 53 10.89 3.04 3.96
N ASN A 54 11.76 3.46 4.88
CA ASN A 54 12.41 2.56 5.86
C ASN A 54 11.37 1.83 6.74
N LEU A 55 10.79 0.75 6.23
CA LEU A 55 9.79 -0.10 6.87
C LEU A 55 10.42 -1.30 7.56
#